data_AF-A0A8D4ST46-F1
#
_entry.id   AF-A0A8D4ST46-F1
#
_cell.length_a   1.000
_cell.length_b   1.000
_cell.length_c   1.000
_cell.angle_alpha   90.00
_cell.angle_beta   90.00
_cell.angle_gamma   90.00
#
_symmetry.space_group_name_H-M   'P 1'
#
loop_
_entity.id
_entity.type
_entity.pdbx_description
1 polymer ?
#
loop_
_entity_poly.entity_id
_entity_poly.type
_entity_poly.pdbx_seq_one_letter_code
_entity_poly.pdbx_strand_id
1 'polypeptide(L)'
;MKQRGVALLLVLSVTLLMSTMVFTAYFYLNDTFYFVTNSERNKSEKKLLLGSEGFFLKNIIEKMPTKLHFEAISSLLLTSKSVIKINNRDVHYKLIDRTNCFNVNTLRYNNSYINKDDYIYHWLVLKYLFQLNNITSTVLNELIMDFNHASQYNSKQNNINNEHSYSILAIRNALLVGDSIGDLLNINDEDFLKIIPFLCYRNDTKLLINVNMLDVNHIQLLQAIFMNEISESDITKTISFKYNNEFENVESFFDFLVNNATVNIDKINEIRNIDGLSFLHNEYYFSSIFRLESKGGGNQLMSLFHVNEKDIIVLQRRLSFSEEYQESRFPSNNTSY
;
A
#
# COMPACT_ATOMS: atom_id res chain seq x y z
N MET A 1 45.85 -60.14 33.46
CA MET A 1 44.43 -59.70 33.34
C MET A 1 44.22 -58.17 33.20
N LYS A 2 45.23 -57.30 33.34
CA LYS A 2 45.07 -55.82 33.19
C LYS A 2 44.96 -55.27 31.76
N GLN A 3 45.53 -55.93 30.74
CA GLN A 3 45.54 -55.42 29.36
C GLN A 3 44.19 -55.48 28.63
N ARG A 4 43.29 -56.41 29.01
CA ARG A 4 41.99 -56.58 28.33
C ARG A 4 41.00 -55.45 28.61
N GLY A 5 41.06 -54.83 29.79
CA GLY A 5 40.19 -53.70 30.15
C GLY A 5 40.56 -52.40 29.43
N VAL A 6 41.86 -52.14 29.22
CA VAL A 6 42.34 -50.97 28.47
C VAL A 6 42.01 -51.10 26.98
N ALA A 7 42.19 -52.30 26.41
CA ALA A 7 41.80 -52.56 25.02
C ALA A 7 40.29 -52.39 24.79
N LEU A 8 39.46 -52.87 25.72
CA LEU A 8 38.00 -52.70 25.65
C LEU A 8 37.60 -51.23 25.71
N LEU A 9 38.19 -50.44 26.64
CA LEU A 9 37.94 -49.00 26.75
C LEU A 9 38.33 -48.27 25.47
N LEU A 10 39.46 -48.60 24.86
CA LEU A 10 39.93 -47.98 23.62
C LEU A 10 38.96 -48.27 22.47
N VAL A 11 38.50 -49.52 22.34
CA VAL A 11 37.47 -49.89 21.36
C VAL A 11 36.17 -49.12 21.60
N LEU A 12 35.71 -49.03 22.85
CA LEU A 12 34.47 -48.33 23.21
C LEU A 12 34.56 -46.80 22.98
N SER A 13 35.72 -46.20 23.23
CA SER A 13 35.98 -44.80 22.92
C SER A 13 36.01 -44.54 21.41
N VAL A 14 36.62 -45.45 20.63
CA VAL A 14 36.64 -45.34 19.16
C VAL A 14 35.25 -45.53 18.57
N THR A 15 34.45 -46.48 19.07
CA THR A 15 33.07 -46.68 18.59
C THR A 15 32.17 -45.51 18.97
N LEU A 16 32.32 -44.94 20.17
CA LEU A 16 31.59 -43.74 20.57
C LEU A 16 31.94 -42.56 19.65
N LEU A 17 33.22 -42.35 19.36
CA LEU A 17 33.68 -41.27 18.48
C LEU A 17 33.20 -41.46 17.03
N MET A 18 33.24 -42.69 16.52
CA MET A 18 32.69 -43.00 15.19
C MET A 18 31.16 -42.81 15.17
N SER A 19 30.46 -43.18 16.24
CA SER A 19 29.02 -42.98 16.34
C SER A 19 28.64 -41.51 16.37
N THR A 20 29.38 -40.65 17.08
CA THR A 20 29.13 -39.20 17.11
C THR A 20 29.46 -38.54 15.77
N MET A 21 30.52 -38.97 15.09
CA MET A 21 30.84 -38.50 13.74
C MET A 21 29.76 -38.88 12.71
N VAL A 22 29.27 -40.13 12.75
CA VAL A 22 28.19 -40.57 11.85
C VAL A 22 26.89 -39.82 12.15
N PHE A 23 26.56 -39.65 13.44
CA PHE A 23 25.37 -38.90 13.85
C PHE A 23 25.44 -37.44 13.37
N THR A 24 26.54 -36.73 13.63
CA THR A 24 26.70 -35.34 13.17
C THR A 24 26.67 -35.20 11.66
N ALA A 25 27.31 -36.12 10.93
CA ALA A 25 27.24 -36.16 9.46
C ALA A 25 25.82 -36.40 8.95
N TYR A 26 25.05 -37.28 9.60
CA TYR A 26 23.65 -37.54 9.25
C TYR A 26 22.77 -36.28 9.45
N PHE A 27 22.89 -35.61 10.60
CA PHE A 27 22.15 -34.36 10.85
C PHE A 27 22.51 -33.28 9.82
N TYR A 28 23.80 -33.10 9.55
CA TYR A 28 24.25 -32.11 8.56
C TYR A 28 23.73 -32.41 7.16
N LEU A 29 23.75 -33.67 6.73
CA LEU A 29 23.24 -34.08 5.42
C LEU A 29 21.72 -33.88 5.34
N ASN A 30 21.01 -34.24 6.39
CA ASN A 30 19.58 -34.03 6.51
C ASN A 30 19.22 -32.53 6.43
N ASP A 31 19.90 -31.67 7.18
CA ASP A 31 19.69 -30.22 7.15
C ASP A 31 20.01 -29.64 5.77
N THR A 32 21.10 -30.09 5.15
CA THR A 32 21.48 -29.69 3.79
C THR A 32 20.41 -30.10 2.77
N PHE A 33 19.86 -31.32 2.90
CA PHE A 33 18.78 -31.79 2.04
C PHE A 33 17.51 -30.95 2.20
N TYR A 34 17.11 -30.63 3.44
CA TYR A 34 15.98 -29.74 3.70
C TYR A 34 16.21 -28.33 3.13
N PHE A 35 17.41 -27.78 3.29
CA PHE A 35 17.74 -26.47 2.74
C PHE A 35 17.66 -26.45 1.20
N VAL A 36 18.25 -27.44 0.53
CA VAL A 36 18.25 -27.54 -0.94
C VAL A 36 16.83 -27.72 -1.46
N THR A 37 16.05 -28.61 -0.87
CA THR A 37 14.66 -28.85 -1.29
C THR A 37 13.79 -27.61 -1.10
N ASN A 38 13.94 -26.88 0.02
CA ASN A 38 13.22 -25.62 0.25
C ASN A 38 13.66 -24.52 -0.73
N SER A 39 14.96 -24.43 -1.03
CA SER A 39 15.49 -23.47 -2.01
C SER A 39 14.93 -23.71 -3.41
N GLU A 40 14.93 -24.96 -3.87
CA GLU A 40 14.37 -25.32 -5.18
C GLU A 40 12.86 -25.07 -5.25
N ARG A 41 12.12 -25.40 -4.19
CA ARG A 41 10.69 -25.08 -4.08
C ARG A 41 10.46 -23.58 -4.19
N ASN A 42 11.16 -22.76 -3.42
CA ASN A 42 11.02 -21.30 -3.44
C ASN A 42 11.34 -20.71 -4.82
N LYS A 43 12.37 -21.21 -5.52
CA LYS A 43 12.68 -20.79 -6.89
C LYS A 43 11.55 -21.15 -7.86
N SER A 44 10.98 -22.35 -7.74
CA SER A 44 9.87 -22.81 -8.58
C SER A 44 8.62 -21.96 -8.36
N GLU A 45 8.25 -21.71 -7.11
CA GLU A 45 7.08 -20.89 -6.76
C GLU A 45 7.26 -19.42 -7.19
N LYS A 46 8.47 -18.85 -7.03
CA LYS A 46 8.81 -17.54 -7.57
C LYS A 46 8.62 -17.47 -9.10
N LYS A 47 9.10 -18.48 -9.85
CA LYS A 47 8.92 -18.53 -11.31
C LYS A 47 7.45 -18.62 -11.70
N LEU A 48 6.66 -19.40 -10.95
CA LEU A 48 5.21 -19.50 -11.17
C LEU A 48 4.52 -18.14 -10.99
N LEU A 49 4.81 -17.44 -9.89
CA LEU A 49 4.24 -16.12 -9.60
C LEU A 49 4.60 -15.08 -10.67
N LEU A 50 5.86 -15.06 -11.13
CA LEU A 50 6.29 -14.18 -12.22
C LEU A 50 5.63 -14.56 -13.55
N GLY A 51 5.41 -15.85 -13.81
CA GLY A 51 4.63 -16.33 -14.96
C GLY A 51 3.18 -15.88 -14.91
N SER A 52 2.55 -15.91 -13.73
CA SER A 52 1.19 -15.39 -13.51
C SER A 52 1.08 -13.89 -13.75
N GLU A 53 2.06 -13.10 -13.32
CA GLU A 53 2.14 -11.67 -13.64
C GLU A 53 2.22 -11.45 -15.16
N GLY A 54 3.09 -12.18 -15.86
CA GLY A 54 3.23 -12.08 -17.31
C GLY A 54 1.93 -12.44 -18.06
N PHE A 55 1.25 -13.50 -17.63
CA PHE A 55 -0.05 -13.89 -18.20
C PHE A 55 -1.13 -12.83 -17.93
N PHE A 56 -1.16 -12.30 -16.71
CA PHE A 56 -2.08 -11.24 -16.32
C PHE A 56 -1.87 -9.97 -17.15
N LEU A 57 -0.62 -9.52 -17.31
CA LEU A 57 -0.27 -8.35 -18.12
C LEU A 57 -0.69 -8.53 -19.57
N LYS A 58 -0.41 -9.68 -20.17
CA LYS A 58 -0.82 -9.98 -21.54
C LYS A 58 -2.34 -9.87 -21.71
N ASN A 59 -3.11 -10.42 -20.77
CA ASN A 59 -4.57 -10.36 -20.82
C ASN A 59 -5.12 -8.93 -20.67
N ILE A 60 -4.47 -8.06 -19.89
CA ILE A 60 -4.89 -6.66 -19.81
C ILE A 60 -4.53 -5.92 -21.10
N ILE A 61 -3.30 -6.09 -21.59
CA ILE A 61 -2.83 -5.43 -22.82
C ILE A 61 -3.70 -5.83 -24.01
N GLU A 62 -4.12 -7.10 -24.12
CA GLU A 62 -5.04 -7.54 -25.19
C GLU A 62 -6.44 -6.90 -25.08
N LYS A 63 -6.86 -6.47 -23.89
CA LYS A 63 -8.15 -5.82 -23.64
C LYS A 63 -8.10 -4.29 -23.81
N MET A 64 -6.94 -3.66 -23.70
CA MET A 64 -6.78 -2.21 -23.88
C MET A 64 -7.10 -1.64 -25.28
N PRO A 65 -6.75 -2.29 -26.41
CA PRO A 65 -6.98 -1.70 -27.74
C PRO A 65 -8.44 -1.79 -28.20
N THR A 66 -9.22 -2.71 -27.66
CA THR A 66 -10.68 -2.65 -27.76
C THR A 66 -11.16 -1.54 -26.82
N LYS A 67 -12.16 -0.74 -27.22
CA LYS A 67 -12.87 0.28 -26.40
C LYS A 67 -13.53 -0.27 -25.11
N LEU A 68 -12.87 -1.17 -24.38
CA LEU A 68 -13.14 -1.48 -23.00
C LEU A 68 -12.64 -0.27 -22.22
N HIS A 69 -13.56 0.68 -22.03
CA HIS A 69 -13.43 1.89 -21.23
C HIS A 69 -12.60 1.67 -19.96
N PHE A 70 -11.89 2.71 -19.52
CA PHE A 70 -11.14 2.71 -18.26
C PHE A 70 -12.01 2.24 -17.09
N GLU A 71 -13.34 2.40 -17.19
CA GLU A 71 -14.34 1.83 -16.29
C GLU A 71 -14.32 0.30 -16.15
N ALA A 72 -14.00 -0.46 -17.21
CA ALA A 72 -13.90 -1.92 -17.14
C ALA A 72 -12.68 -2.37 -16.33
N ILE A 73 -11.60 -1.60 -16.36
CA ILE A 73 -10.39 -1.87 -15.55
C ILE A 73 -10.57 -1.33 -14.12
N SER A 74 -11.20 -0.17 -13.96
CA SER A 74 -11.60 0.36 -12.64
C SER A 74 -12.54 -0.62 -11.92
N SER A 75 -13.57 -1.13 -12.60
CA SER A 75 -14.45 -2.16 -12.05
C SER A 75 -13.72 -3.48 -11.79
N LEU A 76 -12.76 -3.89 -12.62
CA LEU A 76 -11.90 -5.06 -12.36
C LEU A 76 -11.02 -4.87 -11.10
N LEU A 77 -10.48 -3.67 -10.90
CA LEU A 77 -9.71 -3.28 -9.72
C LEU A 77 -10.56 -3.33 -8.44
N LEU A 78 -11.84 -2.94 -8.55
CA LEU A 78 -12.79 -2.90 -7.44
C LEU A 78 -13.39 -4.28 -7.10
N THR A 79 -13.46 -5.23 -8.05
CA THR A 79 -14.23 -6.48 -7.89
C THR A 79 -13.43 -7.78 -7.78
N SER A 80 -12.13 -7.82 -8.12
CA SER A 80 -11.47 -9.11 -8.36
C SER A 80 -10.62 -9.66 -7.20
N LYS A 81 -11.17 -10.65 -6.48
CA LYS A 81 -10.40 -11.87 -6.19
C LYS A 81 -10.56 -12.77 -7.40
N SER A 82 -9.47 -13.13 -8.05
CA SER A 82 -9.54 -13.95 -9.27
C SER A 82 -8.40 -14.96 -9.30
N VAL A 83 -8.59 -16.03 -10.06
CA VAL A 83 -7.69 -17.18 -10.07
C VAL A 83 -7.08 -17.34 -11.45
N ILE A 84 -5.75 -17.40 -11.51
CA ILE A 84 -5.02 -17.78 -12.71
C ILE A 84 -4.56 -19.22 -12.53
N LYS A 85 -4.95 -20.10 -13.44
CA LYS A 85 -4.52 -21.49 -13.44
C LYS A 85 -3.29 -21.67 -14.32
N ILE A 86 -2.16 -22.05 -13.72
CA ILE A 86 -0.92 -22.38 -14.45
C ILE A 86 -0.47 -23.76 -13.98
N ASN A 87 -0.31 -24.70 -14.92
CA ASN A 87 0.18 -26.06 -14.63
C ASN A 87 -0.60 -26.75 -13.49
N ASN A 88 -1.94 -26.66 -13.53
CA ASN A 88 -2.85 -27.19 -12.51
C ASN A 88 -2.63 -26.62 -11.09
N ARG A 89 -1.98 -25.46 -10.98
CA ARG A 89 -1.90 -24.69 -9.74
C ARG A 89 -2.72 -23.43 -9.87
N ASP A 90 -3.47 -23.15 -8.82
CA ASP A 90 -4.33 -21.99 -8.71
C ASP A 90 -3.53 -20.85 -8.05
N VAL A 91 -3.33 -19.76 -8.79
CA VAL A 91 -2.71 -18.54 -8.28
C VAL A 91 -3.80 -17.50 -8.09
N HIS A 92 -4.08 -17.18 -6.83
CA HIS A 92 -5.05 -16.16 -6.48
C HIS A 92 -4.42 -14.79 -6.67
N TYR A 93 -5.15 -13.85 -7.25
CA TYR A 93 -4.71 -12.46 -7.29
C TYR A 93 -5.78 -11.51 -6.78
N LYS A 94 -5.30 -10.41 -6.21
CA LYS A 94 -6.07 -9.23 -5.81
C LYS A 94 -5.43 -8.01 -6.44
N LEU A 95 -6.26 -7.08 -6.92
CA LEU A 95 -5.79 -5.78 -7.37
C LEU A 95 -6.15 -4.70 -6.33
N ILE A 96 -5.33 -3.66 -6.25
CA ILE A 96 -5.46 -2.57 -5.28
C ILE A 96 -5.16 -1.27 -6.02
N ASP A 97 -6.09 -0.30 -5.99
CA ASP A 97 -5.83 1.02 -6.54
C ASP A 97 -4.71 1.73 -5.75
N ARG A 98 -3.77 2.34 -6.49
CA ARG A 98 -2.67 3.14 -5.97
C ARG A 98 -2.67 4.56 -6.55
N THR A 99 -3.76 4.95 -7.21
CA THR A 99 -4.00 6.29 -7.75
C THR A 99 -4.86 7.07 -6.78
N ASN A 100 -6.13 6.68 -6.59
CA ASN A 100 -7.13 7.45 -5.84
C ASN A 100 -7.05 7.19 -4.34
N CYS A 101 -5.87 7.44 -3.78
CA CYS A 101 -5.55 7.20 -2.39
C CYS A 101 -4.59 8.28 -1.90
N PHE A 102 -4.64 8.56 -0.60
CA PHE A 102 -3.67 9.41 0.05
C PHE A 102 -2.31 8.72 0.09
N ASN A 103 -1.42 9.14 -0.82
CA ASN A 103 -0.06 8.65 -0.87
C ASN A 103 0.73 9.16 0.35
N VAL A 104 1.02 8.28 1.30
CA VAL A 104 1.70 8.61 2.56
C VAL A 104 3.11 9.20 2.32
N ASN A 105 3.74 8.93 1.17
CA ASN A 105 5.01 9.55 0.80
C ASN A 105 4.92 11.04 0.43
N THR A 106 3.71 11.59 0.34
CA THR A 106 3.49 13.04 0.22
C THR A 106 3.80 13.78 1.52
N LEU A 107 3.71 13.10 2.67
CA LEU A 107 4.11 13.61 3.97
C LEU A 107 5.63 13.76 4.01
N ARG A 108 6.10 14.89 3.48
CA ARG A 108 7.51 15.23 3.44
C ARG A 108 7.94 15.81 4.77
N TYR A 109 9.21 15.57 5.09
CA TYR A 109 9.94 16.33 6.09
C TYR A 109 11.16 16.94 5.41
N ASN A 110 11.17 18.25 5.22
CA ASN A 110 12.40 18.95 4.85
C ASN A 110 12.39 20.39 5.37
N ASN A 111 13.28 20.64 6.34
CA ASN A 111 13.48 21.94 6.98
C ASN A 111 13.86 23.07 6.00
N SER A 112 14.31 22.74 4.79
CA SER A 112 14.72 23.71 3.78
C SER A 112 13.55 24.29 2.97
N TYR A 113 12.35 23.71 3.06
CA TYR A 113 11.20 24.03 2.19
C TYR A 113 9.93 24.47 2.93
N ILE A 114 10.01 24.76 4.24
CA ILE A 114 8.85 25.12 5.08
C ILE A 114 8.14 26.40 4.59
N ASN A 115 8.78 27.23 3.77
CA ASN A 115 8.23 28.49 3.27
C ASN A 115 7.26 28.34 2.07
N LYS A 116 6.89 27.12 1.67
CA LYS A 116 5.83 26.90 0.68
C LYS A 116 4.56 26.42 1.38
N ASP A 117 3.46 27.15 1.21
CA ASP A 117 2.13 26.77 1.72
C ASP A 117 1.73 25.34 1.29
N ASP A 118 2.26 24.88 0.16
CA ASP A 118 2.13 23.52 -0.37
C ASP A 118 2.61 22.42 0.60
N TYR A 119 3.54 22.72 1.51
CA TYR A 119 4.08 21.74 2.46
C TYR A 119 3.06 21.31 3.52
N ILE A 120 2.21 22.24 3.97
CA ILE A 120 1.22 21.99 5.02
C ILE A 120 -0.01 21.27 4.44
N TYR A 121 -0.27 21.44 3.13
CA TYR A 121 -1.44 20.91 2.47
C TYR A 121 -1.65 19.41 2.69
N HIS A 122 -0.63 18.56 2.46
CA HIS A 122 -0.81 17.10 2.63
C HIS A 122 -1.11 16.69 4.07
N TRP A 123 -0.58 17.43 5.05
CA TRP A 123 -0.92 17.23 6.47
C TRP A 123 -2.35 17.64 6.79
N LEU A 124 -2.83 18.74 6.17
CA LEU A 124 -4.23 19.15 6.28
C LEU A 124 -5.16 18.10 5.66
N VAL A 125 -4.83 17.54 4.48
CA VAL A 125 -5.64 16.47 3.88
C VAL A 125 -5.75 15.28 4.84
N LEU A 126 -4.64 14.86 5.47
CA LEU A 126 -4.66 13.80 6.48
C LEU A 126 -5.55 14.17 7.69
N LYS A 127 -5.48 15.40 8.16
CA LYS A 127 -6.33 15.89 9.26
C LYS A 127 -7.80 15.88 8.90
N TYR A 128 -8.17 16.33 7.71
CA TYR A 128 -9.57 16.30 7.26
C TYR A 128 -10.07 14.87 7.08
N LEU A 129 -9.23 13.95 6.58
CA LEU A 129 -9.55 12.51 6.55
C LEU A 129 -9.88 11.97 7.95
N PHE A 130 -9.10 12.36 8.96
CA PHE A 130 -9.33 11.97 10.35
C PHE A 130 -10.66 12.55 10.87
N GLN A 131 -10.90 13.84 10.63
CA GLN A 131 -12.13 14.52 11.05
C GLN A 131 -13.39 13.91 10.43
N LEU A 132 -13.37 13.62 9.13
CA LEU A 132 -14.48 12.97 8.42
C LEU A 132 -14.79 11.56 8.95
N ASN A 133 -13.81 10.90 9.56
CA ASN A 133 -13.94 9.59 10.19
C ASN A 133 -14.15 9.66 11.72
N ASN A 134 -14.42 10.85 12.26
CA ASN A 134 -14.59 11.12 13.70
C ASN A 134 -13.37 10.75 14.56
N ILE A 135 -12.17 10.94 14.02
CA ILE A 135 -10.91 10.64 14.69
C ILE A 135 -10.23 11.94 15.11
N THR A 136 -9.82 12.01 16.38
CA THR A 136 -9.08 13.15 16.92
C THR A 136 -7.66 12.72 17.28
N SER A 137 -6.66 13.27 16.59
CA SER A 137 -5.24 13.09 16.95
C SER A 137 -4.68 14.40 17.50
N THR A 138 -4.27 14.39 18.77
CA THR A 138 -3.60 15.55 19.41
C THR A 138 -2.26 15.82 18.74
N VAL A 139 -1.48 14.78 18.46
CA VAL A 139 -0.17 14.86 17.81
C VAL A 139 -0.27 15.49 16.43
N LEU A 140 -1.24 15.07 15.61
CA LEU A 140 -1.45 15.65 14.28
C LEU A 140 -1.81 17.14 14.35
N ASN A 141 -2.63 17.53 15.33
CA ASN A 141 -3.00 18.93 15.53
C ASN A 141 -1.80 19.78 15.95
N GLU A 142 -0.98 19.29 16.88
CA GLU A 142 0.26 19.96 17.32
C GLU A 142 1.22 20.14 16.14
N LEU A 143 1.47 19.08 15.35
CA LEU A 143 2.33 19.15 14.16
C LEU A 143 1.87 20.22 13.16
N ILE A 144 0.57 20.32 12.89
CA ILE A 144 0.02 21.32 11.98
C ILE A 144 0.13 22.74 12.56
N MET A 145 -0.08 22.91 13.87
CA MET A 145 0.14 24.20 14.54
C MET A 145 1.60 24.63 14.45
N ASP A 146 2.54 23.71 14.68
CA ASP A 146 3.97 23.99 14.60
C ASP A 146 4.40 24.39 13.18
N PHE A 147 3.88 23.70 12.15
CA PHE A 147 4.16 24.09 10.76
C PHE A 147 3.59 25.46 10.41
N ASN A 148 2.38 25.78 10.86
CA ASN A 148 1.77 27.10 10.65
C ASN A 148 2.57 28.21 11.36
N HIS A 149 3.07 27.93 12.56
CA HIS A 149 3.94 28.88 13.25
C HIS A 149 5.28 29.04 12.51
N ALA A 150 5.87 27.96 12.00
CA ALA A 150 7.11 28.02 11.26
C ALA A 150 7.00 28.79 9.93
N SER A 151 5.87 28.67 9.20
CA SER A 151 5.66 29.38 7.93
C SER A 151 5.50 30.90 8.12
N GLN A 152 4.79 31.34 9.17
CA GLN A 152 4.53 32.75 9.45
C GLN A 152 5.80 33.55 9.79
N TYR A 153 6.77 32.91 10.44
CA TYR A 153 7.94 33.63 10.94
C TYR A 153 9.06 33.83 9.92
N ASN A 154 8.95 33.31 8.68
CA ASN A 154 9.99 33.41 7.63
C ASN A 154 11.40 33.08 8.17
N SER A 155 11.48 32.30 9.25
CA SER A 155 12.70 32.14 10.01
C SER A 155 13.51 31.07 9.32
N LYS A 156 14.44 31.49 8.47
CA LYS A 156 15.41 30.66 7.74
C LYS A 156 16.19 29.64 8.58
N GLN A 157 16.02 29.58 9.90
CA GLN A 157 16.87 28.76 10.75
C GLN A 157 16.33 28.49 12.16
N ASN A 158 15.02 28.44 12.38
CA ASN A 158 14.56 27.81 13.62
C ASN A 158 14.58 26.30 13.38
N ASN A 159 15.56 25.65 14.01
CA ASN A 159 15.60 24.21 14.18
C ASN A 159 14.22 23.78 14.69
N ILE A 160 13.35 23.29 13.79
CA ILE A 160 12.34 22.32 14.20
C ILE A 160 13.16 21.28 14.95
N ASN A 161 12.95 21.20 16.27
CA ASN A 161 13.75 20.36 17.16
C ASN A 161 13.94 19.01 16.49
N ASN A 162 15.19 18.51 16.40
CA ASN A 162 15.50 17.26 15.69
C ASN A 162 14.59 16.10 16.12
N GLU A 163 14.06 16.13 17.35
CA GLU A 163 13.02 15.23 17.87
C GLU A 163 11.77 15.13 16.98
N HIS A 164 11.22 16.24 16.46
CA HIS A 164 10.03 16.23 15.60
C HIS A 164 10.33 15.61 14.22
N SER A 165 11.58 15.70 13.76
CA SER A 165 12.04 15.05 12.52
C SER A 165 11.87 13.53 12.58
N TYR A 166 12.29 12.97 13.72
CA TYR A 166 12.19 11.53 13.98
C TYR A 166 10.73 11.11 14.12
N SER A 167 9.89 11.92 14.78
CA SER A 167 8.46 11.68 14.91
C SER A 167 7.74 11.68 13.56
N ILE A 168 8.06 12.61 12.64
CA ILE A 168 7.41 12.67 11.32
C ILE A 168 7.79 11.47 10.45
N LEU A 169 9.07 11.10 10.43
CA LEU A 169 9.51 9.91 9.70
C LEU A 169 8.91 8.63 10.32
N ALA A 170 8.79 8.56 11.64
CA ALA A 170 8.13 7.47 12.35
C ALA A 170 6.64 7.38 12.00
N ILE A 171 5.91 8.50 12.03
CA ILE A 171 4.50 8.57 11.62
C ILE A 171 4.34 8.12 10.17
N ARG A 172 5.16 8.64 9.26
CA ARG A 172 5.14 8.22 7.85
C ARG A 172 5.34 6.72 7.73
N ASN A 173 6.37 6.16 8.37
CA ASN A 173 6.65 4.72 8.30
C ASN A 173 5.54 3.87 8.94
N ALA A 174 4.97 4.33 10.05
CA ALA A 174 3.86 3.66 10.72
C ALA A 174 2.60 3.64 9.86
N LEU A 175 2.30 4.72 9.12
CA LEU A 175 1.21 4.75 8.13
C LEU A 175 1.45 3.78 6.95
N LEU A 176 2.70 3.36 6.69
CA LEU A 176 3.03 2.39 5.64
C LEU A 176 2.90 0.93 6.08
N VAL A 177 3.30 0.64 7.32
CA VAL A 177 3.40 -0.74 7.83
C VAL A 177 2.16 -1.11 8.67
N GLY A 178 1.49 -0.11 9.24
CA GLY A 178 0.38 -0.30 10.18
C GLY A 178 0.83 -0.52 11.63
N ASP A 179 2.13 -0.71 11.87
CA ASP A 179 2.69 -0.95 13.20
C ASP A 179 2.84 0.37 13.98
N SER A 180 2.44 0.35 15.26
CA SER A 180 2.67 1.42 16.24
C SER A 180 2.09 2.81 15.88
N ILE A 181 1.21 2.88 14.88
CA ILE A 181 0.58 4.14 14.48
C ILE A 181 -0.33 4.70 15.59
N GLY A 182 -0.97 3.81 16.35
CA GLY A 182 -1.83 4.19 17.46
C GLY A 182 -1.06 4.98 18.51
N ASP A 183 0.13 4.50 18.89
CA ASP A 183 1.01 5.20 19.84
C ASP A 183 1.56 6.52 19.25
N LEU A 184 1.94 6.52 17.97
CA LEU A 184 2.59 7.66 17.33
C LEU A 184 1.64 8.82 17.02
N LEU A 185 0.37 8.54 16.70
CA LEU A 185 -0.65 9.55 16.44
C LEU A 185 -1.62 9.73 17.60
N ASN A 186 -1.45 8.97 18.69
CA ASN A 186 -2.38 8.92 19.82
C ASN A 186 -3.82 8.61 19.36
N ILE A 187 -3.95 7.56 18.55
CA ILE A 187 -5.24 7.02 18.06
C ILE A 187 -5.33 5.54 18.45
N ASN A 188 -6.53 4.97 18.51
CA ASN A 188 -6.69 3.53 18.76
C ASN A 188 -6.67 2.73 17.44
N ASP A 189 -6.54 1.40 17.54
CA ASP A 189 -6.51 0.50 16.39
C ASP A 189 -7.81 0.56 15.56
N GLU A 190 -8.97 0.71 16.22
CA GLU A 190 -10.27 0.80 15.54
C GLU A 190 -10.37 2.05 14.65
N ASP A 191 -9.84 3.18 15.13
CA ASP A 191 -9.76 4.43 14.39
C ASP A 191 -8.78 4.31 13.23
N PHE A 192 -7.64 3.64 13.45
CA PHE A 192 -6.71 3.39 12.35
C PHE A 192 -7.33 2.55 11.24
N LEU A 193 -8.10 1.50 11.58
CA LEU A 193 -8.79 0.65 10.60
C LEU A 193 -9.77 1.42 9.71
N LYS A 194 -10.35 2.54 10.19
CA LYS A 194 -11.21 3.42 9.37
C LYS A 194 -10.42 4.19 8.32
N ILE A 195 -9.16 4.50 8.59
CA ILE A 195 -8.33 5.34 7.70
C ILE A 195 -7.56 4.52 6.67
N ILE A 196 -7.12 3.30 7.01
CA ILE A 196 -6.33 2.42 6.12
C ILE A 196 -6.88 2.36 4.66
N PRO A 197 -8.19 2.25 4.41
CA PRO A 197 -8.72 2.17 3.04
C PRO A 197 -8.36 3.38 2.16
N PHE A 198 -8.13 4.55 2.76
CA PHE A 198 -7.76 5.77 2.05
C PHE A 198 -6.26 5.92 1.84
N LEU A 199 -5.43 5.10 2.48
CA LEU A 199 -3.97 5.26 2.46
C LEU A 199 -3.33 4.37 1.40
N CYS A 200 -2.27 4.87 0.79
CA CYS A 200 -1.43 4.06 -0.08
C CYS A 200 0.03 4.49 -0.07
N TYR A 201 0.83 3.68 -0.75
CA TYR A 201 2.25 3.90 -0.95
C TYR A 201 2.58 3.88 -2.44
N ARG A 202 3.23 4.94 -2.91
CA ARG A 202 3.81 5.04 -4.25
C ARG A 202 5.16 5.73 -4.18
N ASN A 203 6.08 5.41 -5.08
CA ASN A 203 7.46 5.90 -4.98
C ASN A 203 7.64 7.40 -5.25
N ASP A 204 6.65 8.08 -5.82
CA ASP A 204 6.63 9.53 -5.88
C ASP A 204 6.05 10.15 -4.60
N THR A 205 6.05 11.48 -4.56
CA THR A 205 5.58 12.27 -3.44
C THR A 205 4.40 13.16 -3.85
N LYS A 206 3.61 12.73 -4.83
CA LYS A 206 2.43 13.48 -5.29
C LYS A 206 1.17 12.82 -4.76
N LEU A 207 0.16 13.63 -4.48
CA LEU A 207 -1.21 13.20 -4.32
C LEU A 207 -1.84 13.22 -5.71
N LEU A 208 -2.21 12.04 -6.21
CA LEU A 208 -2.77 11.90 -7.55
C LEU A 208 -4.23 11.50 -7.43
N ILE A 209 -5.08 12.02 -8.32
CA ILE A 209 -6.48 11.62 -8.41
C ILE A 209 -6.81 11.43 -9.88
N ASN A 210 -7.11 10.20 -10.28
CA ASN A 210 -7.72 9.94 -11.58
C ASN A 210 -9.23 10.09 -11.48
N VAL A 211 -9.76 11.13 -12.14
CA VAL A 211 -11.17 11.53 -12.09
C VAL A 211 -12.11 10.46 -12.68
N ASN A 212 -11.64 9.69 -13.66
CA ASN A 212 -12.41 8.63 -14.33
C ASN A 212 -12.40 7.31 -13.55
N MET A 213 -11.53 7.17 -12.55
CA MET A 213 -11.47 6.02 -11.65
C MET A 213 -12.08 6.28 -10.27
N LEU A 214 -12.68 7.47 -10.07
CA LEU A 214 -13.38 7.79 -8.84
C LEU A 214 -14.59 6.85 -8.63
N ASP A 215 -14.89 6.55 -7.38
CA ASP A 215 -15.90 5.59 -6.94
C ASP A 215 -16.39 6.03 -5.56
N VAL A 216 -17.49 5.46 -5.08
CA VAL A 216 -18.11 5.81 -3.78
C VAL A 216 -17.11 5.74 -2.63
N ASN A 217 -16.17 4.79 -2.68
CA ASN A 217 -15.12 4.63 -1.67
C ASN A 217 -14.14 5.82 -1.59
N HIS A 218 -14.12 6.70 -2.59
CA HIS A 218 -13.21 7.85 -2.66
C HIS A 218 -13.84 9.17 -2.18
N ILE A 219 -15.13 9.18 -1.81
CA ILE A 219 -15.86 10.41 -1.45
C ILE A 219 -15.17 11.16 -0.32
N GLN A 220 -14.84 10.47 0.78
CA GLN A 220 -14.19 11.10 1.93
C GLN A 220 -12.78 11.62 1.60
N LEU A 221 -12.05 10.93 0.72
CA LEU A 221 -10.76 11.40 0.25
C LEU A 221 -10.90 12.70 -0.53
N LEU A 222 -11.88 12.80 -1.42
CA LEU A 222 -12.16 14.03 -2.16
C LEU A 222 -12.58 15.17 -1.22
N GLN A 223 -13.48 14.90 -0.26
CA GLN A 223 -13.84 15.91 0.75
C GLN A 223 -12.59 16.41 1.49
N ALA A 224 -11.68 15.51 1.87
CA ALA A 224 -10.45 15.89 2.55
C ALA A 224 -9.48 16.68 1.66
N ILE A 225 -9.32 16.30 0.39
CA ILE A 225 -8.52 17.03 -0.62
C ILE A 225 -9.03 18.44 -0.79
N PHE A 226 -10.34 18.61 -0.80
CA PHE A 226 -10.99 19.90 -0.92
C PHE A 226 -11.25 20.58 0.44
N MET A 227 -10.66 20.10 1.54
CA MET A 227 -10.80 20.69 2.88
C MET A 227 -12.27 20.93 3.30
N ASN A 228 -13.16 20.03 2.86
CA ASN A 228 -14.61 20.07 3.05
C ASN A 228 -15.31 21.29 2.40
N GLU A 229 -14.68 21.96 1.42
CA GLU A 229 -15.31 23.01 0.61
C GLU A 229 -16.36 22.45 -0.36
N ILE A 230 -16.31 21.14 -0.62
CA ILE A 230 -17.28 20.43 -1.45
C ILE A 230 -18.03 19.44 -0.57
N SER A 231 -19.37 19.48 -0.66
CA SER A 231 -20.22 18.58 0.11
C SER A 231 -20.13 17.13 -0.39
N GLU A 232 -20.38 16.18 0.52
CA GLU A 232 -20.52 14.75 0.18
C GLU A 232 -21.54 14.52 -0.95
N SER A 233 -22.65 15.25 -0.91
CA SER A 233 -23.73 15.19 -1.90
C SER A 233 -23.25 15.59 -3.29
N ASP A 234 -22.47 16.67 -3.40
CA ASP A 234 -21.98 17.16 -4.68
C ASP A 234 -20.89 16.26 -5.28
N ILE A 235 -20.03 15.71 -4.43
CA ILE A 235 -19.06 14.69 -4.86
C ILE A 235 -19.78 13.43 -5.34
N THR A 236 -20.82 13.00 -4.63
CA THR A 236 -21.64 11.84 -5.01
C THR A 236 -22.31 12.04 -6.36
N LYS A 237 -22.84 13.24 -6.65
CA LYS A 237 -23.39 13.59 -7.97
C LYS A 237 -22.32 13.50 -9.06
N THR A 238 -21.11 13.99 -8.78
CA THR A 238 -19.98 13.97 -9.72
C THR A 238 -19.56 12.53 -10.04
N ILE A 239 -19.43 11.67 -9.02
CA ILE A 239 -19.13 10.24 -9.21
C ILE A 239 -20.29 9.53 -9.95
N SER A 240 -21.54 9.90 -9.65
CA SER A 240 -22.72 9.32 -10.31
C SER A 240 -22.80 9.67 -11.80
N PHE A 241 -22.46 10.90 -12.17
CA PHE A 241 -22.36 11.34 -13.57
C PHE A 241 -21.33 10.51 -14.34
N LYS A 242 -20.20 10.23 -13.68
CA LYS A 242 -19.08 9.48 -14.23
C LYS A 242 -19.46 8.05 -14.66
N TYR A 243 -20.35 7.35 -13.93
CA TYR A 243 -20.76 5.98 -14.32
C TYR A 243 -21.45 5.90 -15.68
N ASN A 244 -21.98 7.01 -16.18
CA ASN A 244 -22.63 7.06 -17.50
C ASN A 244 -21.81 7.85 -18.53
N ASN A 245 -20.77 8.57 -18.10
CA ASN A 245 -19.99 9.49 -18.94
C ASN A 245 -18.53 9.55 -18.46
N GLU A 246 -17.55 9.43 -19.35
CA GLU A 246 -16.15 9.69 -19.00
C GLU A 246 -15.84 11.19 -19.15
N PHE A 247 -15.03 11.75 -18.24
CA PHE A 247 -14.51 13.10 -18.39
C PHE A 247 -13.39 13.08 -19.45
N GLU A 248 -13.54 13.90 -20.49
CA GLU A 248 -12.57 13.98 -21.60
C GLU A 248 -11.20 14.48 -21.14
N ASN A 249 -11.18 15.35 -20.14
CA ASN A 249 -9.99 15.94 -19.54
C ASN A 249 -10.29 16.42 -18.12
N VAL A 250 -9.24 16.85 -17.41
CA VAL A 250 -9.34 17.31 -16.02
C VAL A 250 -10.20 18.59 -15.92
N GLU A 251 -10.13 19.48 -16.92
CA GLU A 251 -10.91 20.72 -16.97
C GLU A 251 -12.41 20.42 -16.97
N SER A 252 -12.86 19.45 -17.76
CA SER A 252 -14.27 19.05 -17.84
C SER A 252 -14.81 18.52 -16.51
N PHE A 253 -13.96 17.88 -15.70
CA PHE A 253 -14.30 17.47 -14.34
C PHE A 253 -14.53 18.68 -13.43
N PHE A 254 -13.64 19.67 -13.46
CA PHE A 254 -13.79 20.88 -12.65
C PHE A 254 -14.96 21.75 -13.10
N ASP A 255 -15.19 21.87 -14.41
CA ASP A 255 -16.33 22.59 -14.97
C ASP A 255 -17.65 21.94 -14.52
N PHE A 256 -17.73 20.60 -14.57
CA PHE A 256 -18.89 19.88 -14.06
C PHE A 256 -19.09 20.14 -12.56
N LEU A 257 -18.02 20.07 -11.78
CA LEU A 257 -18.06 20.23 -10.34
C LEU A 257 -18.53 21.64 -9.95
N VAL A 258 -17.95 22.68 -10.55
CA VAL A 258 -18.30 24.09 -10.27
C VAL A 258 -19.73 24.41 -10.71
N ASN A 259 -20.19 23.87 -11.84
CA ASN A 259 -21.54 24.14 -12.34
C ASN A 259 -22.65 23.42 -11.56
N ASN A 260 -22.34 22.31 -10.90
CA ASN A 260 -23.34 21.45 -10.23
C ASN A 260 -23.25 21.44 -8.70
N ALA A 261 -22.25 22.11 -8.11
CA ALA A 261 -22.03 22.17 -6.68
C ALA A 261 -22.12 23.61 -6.15
N THR A 262 -22.53 23.77 -4.89
CA THR A 262 -22.45 25.06 -4.19
C THR A 262 -21.06 25.21 -3.59
N VAL A 263 -20.10 25.71 -4.39
CA VAL A 263 -18.68 25.80 -4.00
C VAL A 263 -18.15 27.22 -4.11
N ASN A 264 -17.14 27.52 -3.31
CA ASN A 264 -16.34 28.74 -3.49
C ASN A 264 -15.31 28.51 -4.60
N ILE A 265 -15.57 29.08 -5.77
CA ILE A 265 -14.75 28.89 -6.98
C ILE A 265 -13.30 29.32 -6.75
N ASP A 266 -13.06 30.40 -6.01
CA ASP A 266 -11.70 30.91 -5.74
C ASP A 266 -10.89 29.88 -4.96
N LYS A 267 -11.48 29.27 -3.93
CA LYS A 267 -10.84 28.21 -3.15
C LYS A 267 -10.60 26.93 -3.96
N ILE A 268 -11.54 26.54 -4.82
CA ILE A 268 -11.35 25.38 -5.71
C ILE A 268 -10.16 25.63 -6.66
N ASN A 269 -10.04 26.84 -7.19
CA ASN A 269 -8.92 27.22 -8.03
C ASN A 269 -7.59 27.27 -7.27
N GLU A 270 -7.58 27.71 -6.01
CA GLU A 270 -6.40 27.63 -5.14
C GLU A 270 -5.97 26.17 -4.96
N ILE A 271 -6.89 25.28 -4.57
CA ILE A 271 -6.60 23.86 -4.35
C ILE A 271 -6.11 23.18 -5.62
N ARG A 272 -6.70 23.50 -6.78
CA ARG A 272 -6.29 22.96 -8.08
C ARG A 272 -4.82 23.25 -8.40
N ASN A 273 -4.28 24.38 -7.91
CA ASN A 273 -2.94 24.86 -8.25
C ASN A 273 -1.86 24.51 -7.20
N ILE A 274 -2.18 23.69 -6.19
CA ILE A 274 -1.24 23.31 -5.14
C ILE A 274 -0.10 22.43 -5.69
N ASP A 275 1.16 22.79 -5.36
CA ASP A 275 2.31 21.97 -5.75
C ASP A 275 2.22 20.59 -5.07
N GLY A 276 2.12 19.52 -5.87
CA GLY A 276 2.11 18.15 -5.37
C GLY A 276 0.72 17.53 -5.22
N LEU A 277 -0.35 18.24 -5.60
CA LEU A 277 -1.63 17.65 -6.00
C LEU A 277 -1.68 17.58 -7.54
N SER A 278 -2.18 16.50 -8.12
CA SER A 278 -2.42 16.45 -9.56
C SER A 278 -3.63 15.58 -9.88
N PHE A 279 -4.53 16.12 -10.69
CA PHE A 279 -5.65 15.37 -11.24
C PHE A 279 -5.25 14.80 -12.60
N LEU A 280 -5.64 13.55 -12.86
CA LEU A 280 -5.36 12.77 -14.06
C LEU A 280 -6.68 12.30 -14.66
N HIS A 281 -6.67 11.95 -15.94
CA HIS A 281 -7.85 11.39 -16.62
C HIS A 281 -7.57 10.07 -17.34
N ASN A 282 -6.32 9.85 -17.79
CA ASN A 282 -5.90 8.72 -18.64
C ASN A 282 -4.71 7.92 -18.09
N GLU A 283 -4.15 8.32 -16.95
CA GLU A 283 -3.05 7.63 -16.29
C GLU A 283 -3.45 7.13 -14.90
N TYR A 284 -2.98 5.95 -14.53
CA TYR A 284 -3.27 5.37 -13.21
C TYR A 284 -2.23 4.35 -12.77
N TYR A 285 -2.24 4.07 -11.48
CA TYR A 285 -1.34 3.17 -10.78
C TYR A 285 -2.15 2.15 -10.01
N PHE A 286 -1.73 0.90 -10.06
CA PHE A 286 -2.33 -0.14 -9.23
C PHE A 286 -1.29 -1.14 -8.77
N SER A 287 -1.58 -1.83 -7.67
CA SER A 287 -0.82 -3.00 -7.25
C SER A 287 -1.59 -4.27 -7.53
N SER A 288 -0.90 -5.32 -7.98
CA SER A 288 -1.41 -6.69 -7.92
C SER A 288 -0.71 -7.46 -6.81
N ILE A 289 -1.44 -8.32 -6.11
CA ILE A 289 -0.90 -9.29 -5.17
C ILE A 289 -1.25 -10.67 -5.68
N PHE A 290 -0.27 -11.40 -6.20
CA PHE A 290 -0.39 -12.82 -6.56
C PHE A 290 -0.01 -13.66 -5.35
N ARG A 291 -0.83 -14.65 -4.99
CA ARG A 291 -0.62 -15.57 -3.87
C ARG A 291 -0.73 -17.00 -4.36
N LEU A 292 0.24 -17.80 -3.95
CA LEU A 292 0.22 -19.24 -4.12
C LEU A 292 0.00 -19.86 -2.74
N GLU A 293 -1.16 -20.48 -2.54
CA GLU A 293 -1.46 -21.20 -1.31
C GLU A 293 -0.70 -22.53 -1.29
N SER A 294 -0.04 -22.83 -0.18
CA SER A 294 0.67 -24.08 0.01
C SER A 294 0.61 -24.52 1.47
N LYS A 295 0.68 -25.83 1.72
CA LYS A 295 0.70 -26.37 3.08
C LYS A 295 1.96 -25.86 3.80
N GLY A 296 1.79 -25.06 4.86
CA GLY A 296 2.88 -24.47 5.64
C GLY A 296 3.25 -23.01 5.29
N GLY A 297 2.43 -22.32 4.49
CA GLY A 297 2.61 -20.89 4.16
C GLY A 297 2.42 -20.59 2.68
N GLY A 298 2.14 -19.33 2.36
CA GLY A 298 1.93 -18.83 1.01
C GLY A 298 3.09 -17.97 0.51
N ASN A 299 3.59 -18.25 -0.68
CA ASN A 299 4.47 -17.33 -1.39
C ASN A 299 3.62 -16.26 -2.09
N GLN A 300 4.02 -14.99 -1.96
CA GLN A 300 3.33 -13.87 -2.57
C GLN A 300 4.26 -12.96 -3.38
N LEU A 301 3.74 -12.49 -4.51
CA LEU A 301 4.35 -11.48 -5.37
C LEU A 301 3.43 -10.26 -5.40
N MET A 302 3.91 -9.14 -4.86
CA MET A 302 3.26 -7.85 -5.04
C MET A 302 3.98 -7.06 -6.12
N SER A 303 3.24 -6.57 -7.10
CA SER A 303 3.78 -5.79 -8.21
C SER A 303 3.05 -4.46 -8.32
N LEU A 304 3.78 -3.38 -8.53
CA LEU A 304 3.25 -2.04 -8.77
C LEU A 304 3.34 -1.73 -10.25
N PHE A 305 2.21 -1.33 -10.85
CA PHE A 305 2.11 -0.98 -12.26
C PHE A 305 1.79 0.50 -12.42
N HIS A 306 2.32 1.05 -13.50
CA HIS A 306 1.87 2.32 -14.06
C HIS A 306 1.24 2.03 -15.41
N VAL A 307 0.03 2.55 -15.61
CA VAL A 307 -0.71 2.45 -16.85
C VAL A 307 -0.90 3.81 -17.45
N ASN A 308 -0.64 3.89 -18.74
CA ASN A 308 -1.07 4.98 -19.61
C ASN A 308 -1.84 4.39 -20.81
N GLU A 309 -2.30 5.25 -21.72
CA GLU A 309 -3.08 4.83 -22.89
C GLU A 309 -2.36 3.83 -23.83
N LYS A 310 -1.04 3.73 -23.75
CA LYS A 310 -0.21 2.99 -24.72
C LYS A 310 0.39 1.73 -24.16
N ASP A 311 0.69 1.69 -22.87
CA ASP A 311 1.52 0.66 -22.26
C ASP A 311 1.25 0.49 -20.76
N ILE A 312 1.66 -0.67 -20.24
CA ILE A 312 1.63 -1.03 -18.82
C ILE A 312 3.06 -1.35 -18.37
N ILE A 313 3.60 -0.52 -17.49
CA ILE A 313 4.98 -0.64 -17.02
C ILE A 313 4.98 -1.20 -15.60
N VAL A 314 5.77 -2.24 -15.36
CA VAL A 314 6.03 -2.75 -14.00
C VAL A 314 7.09 -1.86 -13.34
N LEU A 315 6.69 -1.09 -12.34
CA LEU A 315 7.59 -0.18 -11.62
C LEU A 315 8.39 -0.89 -10.52
N GLN A 316 7.76 -1.82 -9.82
CA GLN A 316 8.36 -2.48 -8.67
C GLN A 316 7.78 -3.88 -8.47
N ARG A 317 8.62 -4.80 -7.98
CA ARG A 317 8.22 -6.13 -7.53
C ARG A 317 8.72 -6.37 -6.12
N ARG A 318 7.86 -6.90 -5.25
CA ARG A 318 8.21 -7.37 -3.90
C ARG A 318 7.75 -8.81 -3.75
N LEU A 319 8.71 -9.70 -3.56
CA LEU A 319 8.45 -11.08 -3.17
C LEU A 319 8.46 -11.17 -1.66
N SER A 320 7.50 -11.90 -1.11
CA SER A 320 7.47 -12.20 0.31
C SER A 320 6.86 -13.57 0.55
N PHE A 321 7.17 -14.12 1.71
CA PHE A 321 6.58 -15.34 2.23
C PHE A 321 5.65 -14.94 3.36
N SER A 322 4.39 -15.36 3.28
CA SER A 322 3.47 -15.31 4.42
C SER A 322 3.43 -16.71 5.02
N GLU A 323 3.80 -16.86 6.29
CA GLU A 323 3.42 -18.07 7.03
C GLU A 323 1.90 -18.20 7.00
N GLU A 324 1.41 -19.44 7.06
CA GLU A 324 -0.02 -19.72 7.15
C GLU A 324 -0.54 -19.00 8.40
N TYR A 325 -1.23 -17.89 8.18
CA TYR A 325 -1.84 -17.12 9.24
C TYR A 325 -2.94 -18.03 9.80
N GLN A 326 -2.65 -18.77 10.89
CA GLN A 326 -3.72 -19.29 11.72
C GLN A 326 -4.63 -18.10 11.98
N GLU A 327 -5.93 -18.22 11.68
CA GLU A 327 -6.93 -17.21 11.99
C GLU A 327 -6.63 -16.63 13.38
N SER A 328 -5.94 -15.49 13.40
CA SER A 328 -5.73 -14.76 14.63
C SER A 328 -7.14 -14.42 15.07
N ARG A 329 -7.47 -14.79 16.31
CA ARG A 329 -8.71 -14.45 17.00
C ARG A 329 -9.06 -12.96 16.78
N PHE A 330 -9.75 -12.67 15.71
CA PHE A 330 -10.56 -11.49 15.51
C PHE A 330 -11.92 -12.04 15.10
N PRO A 331 -12.96 -11.81 15.90
CA PRO A 331 -14.24 -12.46 15.70
C PRO A 331 -14.77 -12.09 14.32
N SER A 332 -15.11 -13.12 13.55
CA SER A 332 -16.05 -12.99 12.44
C SER A 332 -17.33 -12.38 12.98
N ASN A 333 -17.58 -11.10 12.71
CA ASN A 333 -18.92 -10.54 12.85
C ASN A 333 -19.79 -11.10 11.73
N ASN A 334 -20.22 -12.35 11.92
CA ASN A 334 -21.51 -12.80 11.45
C ASN A 334 -22.56 -12.05 12.27
N THR A 335 -23.06 -10.95 11.73
CA THR A 335 -24.39 -10.47 12.10
C THR A 335 -25.22 -10.39 10.85
N SER A 336 -25.87 -11.52 10.55
CA SER A 336 -27.19 -11.54 9.95
C SER A 336 -28.14 -10.71 10.81
N TYR A 337 -28.62 -9.60 10.29
CA TYR A 337 -30.00 -9.10 10.46
C TYR A 337 -30.35 -8.22 9.27
#